data_AF-A0A7C2U7D0-F1
#
_entry.id   AF-A0A7C2U7D0-F1
#
_cell.length_a   1.000
_cell.length_b   1.000
_cell.length_c   1.000
_cell.angle_alpha   90.00
_cell.angle_beta   90.00
_cell.angle_gamma   90.00
#
_symmetry.space_group_name_H-M   'P 1'
#
loop_
_entity.id
_entity.type
_entity.pdbx_description
1 polymer ?
#
loop_
_entity_poly.entity_id
_entity_poly.type
_entity_poly.pdbx_seq_one_letter_code
_entity_poly.pdbx_strand_id
1 'polypeptide(L)'
;MSEGNVADTVACEWFPAIEEFASGSVEKSAPISEGKTDKRKRKPNIVAVINECCTGCAGSPACVEYCPVGECMFWMPDKGHPPFGRIVVDPLLCIGCKLCTSKGPDGAFLEGCPWDAIDMVPLAEFEAKYGTLPY
;
A
#
# COMPACT_ATOMS: atom_id res chain seq x y z
N MET A 1 -29.10 -25.44 9.02
CA MET A 1 -29.04 -24.47 7.92
C MET A 1 -27.84 -23.60 8.24
N SER A 2 -26.74 -23.92 7.58
CA SER A 2 -25.43 -23.33 7.79
C SER A 2 -25.38 -21.95 7.16
N GLU A 3 -25.34 -20.90 7.99
CA GLU A 3 -24.98 -19.57 7.54
C GLU A 3 -23.51 -19.37 7.86
N GLY A 4 -22.73 -19.28 6.79
CA GLY A 4 -21.27 -19.27 6.79
C GLY A 4 -20.68 -18.03 7.46
N ASN A 5 -19.46 -18.25 7.93
CA ASN A 5 -18.53 -17.34 8.58
C ASN A 5 -18.44 -15.95 7.92
N VAL A 6 -18.91 -14.90 8.59
CA VAL A 6 -18.77 -13.47 8.20
C VAL A 6 -17.36 -12.95 8.56
N ALA A 7 -16.31 -13.75 8.34
CA ALA A 7 -14.93 -13.36 8.62
C ALA A 7 -14.03 -13.31 7.38
N ASP A 8 -14.50 -13.72 6.19
CA ASP A 8 -13.61 -14.01 5.05
C ASP A 8 -13.84 -13.17 3.77
N THR A 9 -14.67 -12.14 3.77
CA THR A 9 -14.99 -11.37 2.54
C THR A 9 -14.77 -9.86 2.58
N VAL A 10 -14.18 -9.29 3.63
CA VAL A 10 -13.84 -7.86 3.64
C VAL A 10 -12.33 -7.68 3.42
N ALA A 11 -11.88 -8.02 2.21
CA ALA A 11 -10.83 -7.20 1.62
C ALA A 11 -11.41 -5.77 1.62
N CYS A 12 -10.74 -4.86 2.32
CA CYS A 12 -11.09 -3.44 2.38
C CYS A 12 -11.68 -2.98 1.04
N GLU A 13 -12.98 -2.65 0.98
CA GLU A 13 -13.71 -2.39 -0.28
C GLU A 13 -13.08 -1.28 -1.15
N TRP A 14 -12.18 -0.50 -0.56
CA TRP A 14 -11.45 0.60 -1.19
C TRP A 14 -10.11 0.17 -1.83
N PHE A 15 -9.57 -1.01 -1.52
CA PHE A 15 -8.29 -1.48 -2.09
C PHE A 15 -8.55 -2.17 -3.45
N PRO A 16 -7.89 -1.74 -4.55
CA PRO A 16 -8.08 -2.36 -5.86
C PRO A 16 -7.67 -3.84 -5.91
N ALA A 17 -8.27 -4.61 -6.80
CA ALA A 17 -7.88 -6.00 -7.02
C ALA A 17 -6.49 -6.09 -7.68
N ILE A 18 -5.80 -7.22 -7.48
CA ILE A 18 -4.45 -7.46 -8.05
C ILE A 18 -4.47 -7.42 -9.58
N GLU A 19 -5.55 -7.90 -10.20
CA GLU A 19 -5.76 -7.87 -11.64
C GLU A 19 -5.85 -6.44 -12.18
N GLU A 20 -6.39 -5.50 -11.39
CA GLU A 20 -6.45 -4.08 -11.76
C GLU A 20 -5.05 -3.47 -11.78
N PHE A 21 -4.23 -3.77 -10.77
CA PHE A 21 -2.81 -3.37 -10.77
C PHE A 21 -2.06 -3.99 -11.96
N ALA A 22 -2.27 -5.27 -12.24
CA ALA A 22 -1.58 -5.98 -13.31
C ALA A 22 -1.96 -5.47 -14.71
N SER A 23 -3.20 -5.02 -14.88
CA SER A 23 -3.69 -4.42 -16.13
C SER A 23 -3.38 -2.93 -16.28
N GLY A 24 -2.88 -2.27 -15.22
CA GLY A 24 -2.64 -0.82 -15.20
C GLY A 24 -3.92 0.01 -15.16
N SER A 25 -5.04 -0.55 -14.71
CA SER A 25 -6.33 0.14 -14.61
C SER A 25 -6.51 0.95 -13.32
N VAL A 26 -5.57 0.83 -12.37
CA VAL A 26 -5.57 1.59 -11.12
C VAL A 26 -5.19 3.05 -11.36
N GLU A 27 -6.07 3.97 -10.97
CA GLU A 27 -5.84 5.41 -11.03
C GLU A 27 -4.77 5.83 -9.99
N LYS A 28 -3.57 6.14 -10.48
CA LYS A 28 -2.47 6.68 -9.66
C LYS A 28 -2.43 8.20 -9.77
N SER A 29 -2.77 8.91 -8.69
CA SER A 29 -2.80 10.37 -8.64
C SER A 29 -1.70 10.93 -7.77
N ALA A 30 -1.29 12.18 -8.06
CA ALA A 30 -0.31 12.90 -7.25
C ALA A 30 -0.82 13.12 -5.82
N PRO A 31 0.07 13.04 -4.81
CA PRO A 31 1.51 12.73 -4.88
C PRO A 31 1.83 11.25 -5.19
N ILE A 32 2.85 11.01 -6.03
CA ILE A 32 3.32 9.68 -6.49
C ILE A 32 4.82 9.56 -6.19
N SER A 33 5.27 8.37 -5.78
CA SER A 33 6.67 8.14 -5.44
C SER A 33 7.54 8.12 -6.68
N GLU A 34 8.72 8.72 -6.59
CA GLU A 34 9.73 8.69 -7.64
C GLU A 34 10.85 7.73 -7.25
N GLY A 35 11.60 7.23 -8.24
CA GLY A 35 12.77 6.40 -7.99
C GLY A 35 12.96 5.30 -9.01
N LYS A 36 13.38 4.13 -8.54
CA LYS A 36 13.71 2.99 -9.38
C LYS A 36 12.47 2.46 -10.10
N THR A 37 12.61 2.19 -11.39
CA THR A 37 11.54 1.65 -12.27
C THR A 37 11.89 0.27 -12.82
N ASP A 38 13.04 -0.30 -12.45
CA ASP A 38 13.43 -1.62 -12.88
C ASP A 38 12.53 -2.71 -12.29
N LYS A 39 12.19 -3.71 -13.11
CA LYS A 39 11.40 -4.85 -12.67
C LYS A 39 12.17 -5.64 -11.61
N ARG A 40 11.53 -5.88 -10.47
CA ARG A 40 12.07 -6.75 -9.40
C ARG A 40 12.43 -8.14 -9.95
N LYS A 41 13.61 -8.64 -9.56
CA LYS A 41 14.12 -9.96 -9.99
C LYS A 41 13.44 -11.16 -9.32
N ARG A 42 12.64 -10.93 -8.27
CA ARG A 42 11.91 -11.94 -7.50
C ARG A 42 10.80 -11.28 -6.70
N LYS A 43 9.82 -12.06 -6.23
CA LYS A 43 8.83 -11.59 -5.26
C LYS A 43 9.52 -11.28 -3.91
N PRO A 44 9.15 -10.18 -3.19
CA PRO A 44 9.67 -9.88 -1.88
C PRO A 44 9.02 -10.81 -0.85
N ASN A 45 9.66 -10.98 0.31
CA ASN A 45 9.09 -11.79 1.38
C ASN A 45 7.99 -11.05 2.17
N ILE A 46 7.95 -9.72 2.05
CA ILE A 46 7.00 -8.83 2.74
C ILE A 46 6.58 -7.71 1.79
N VAL A 47 5.35 -7.23 1.94
CA VAL A 47 4.74 -6.15 1.14
C VAL A 47 4.14 -5.13 2.10
N ALA A 48 4.27 -3.84 1.76
CA ALA A 48 3.62 -2.78 2.52
C ALA A 48 2.14 -2.68 2.11
N VAL A 49 1.24 -2.62 3.08
CA VAL A 49 -0.21 -2.45 2.89
C VAL A 49 -0.65 -1.25 3.71
N ILE A 50 -1.48 -0.40 3.11
CA ILE A 50 -2.09 0.73 3.83
C ILE A 50 -3.33 0.23 4.55
N ASN A 51 -3.50 0.63 5.81
CA ASN A 51 -4.70 0.31 6.60
C ASN A 51 -5.64 1.51 6.72
N GLU A 52 -6.71 1.35 7.49
CA GLU A 52 -7.77 2.33 7.67
C GLU A 52 -7.36 3.61 8.42
N CYS A 53 -6.22 3.61 9.12
CA CYS A 53 -5.70 4.79 9.82
C CYS A 53 -5.09 5.81 8.84
N CYS A 54 -4.97 5.49 7.55
CA CYS A 54 -4.42 6.42 6.57
C CYS A 54 -5.36 7.60 6.34
N THR A 55 -4.87 8.80 6.63
CA THR A 55 -5.58 10.06 6.41
C THR A 55 -5.19 10.77 5.11
N GLY A 56 -4.34 10.13 4.29
CA GLY A 56 -3.79 10.73 3.06
C GLY A 56 -2.83 11.90 3.29
N CYS A 57 -2.43 12.17 4.54
CA CYS A 57 -1.49 13.23 4.97
C CYS A 57 -1.74 14.62 4.35
N ALA A 58 -2.99 14.95 4.02
CA ALA A 58 -3.41 16.26 3.51
C ALA A 58 -2.54 16.84 2.37
N GLY A 59 -2.00 15.98 1.50
CA GLY A 59 -1.25 16.39 0.30
C GLY A 59 0.27 16.36 0.41
N SER A 60 0.87 16.07 1.57
CA SER A 60 2.33 15.88 1.72
C SER A 60 2.65 14.59 2.49
N PRO A 61 2.45 13.41 1.87
CA PRO A 61 2.72 12.12 2.46
C PRO A 61 4.21 11.79 2.44
N ALA A 62 4.86 11.88 3.60
CA ALA A 62 6.26 11.49 3.79
C ALA A 62 6.59 10.07 3.27
N CYS A 63 5.65 9.13 3.40
CA CYS A 63 5.82 7.77 2.91
C CYS A 63 6.06 7.69 1.38
N VAL A 64 5.47 8.63 0.61
CA VAL A 64 5.67 8.71 -0.85
C VAL A 64 7.10 9.15 -1.16
N GLU A 65 7.64 10.12 -0.41
CA GLU A 65 9.02 10.61 -0.57
C GLU A 65 10.06 9.55 -0.16
N TYR A 66 9.74 8.72 0.84
CA TYR A 66 10.65 7.66 1.31
C TYR A 66 10.60 6.38 0.50
N CYS A 67 9.59 6.20 -0.35
CA CYS A 67 9.55 5.01 -1.19
C CYS A 67 10.57 5.15 -2.33
N PRO A 68 11.62 4.30 -2.41
CA PRO A 68 12.67 4.43 -3.41
C PRO A 68 12.26 3.87 -4.79
N VAL A 69 11.00 3.50 -4.97
CA VAL A 69 10.46 2.84 -6.16
C VAL A 69 9.44 3.76 -6.81
N GLY A 70 9.64 4.05 -8.10
CA GLY A 70 8.74 4.87 -8.88
C GLY A 70 7.33 4.26 -8.95
N GLU A 71 6.30 5.08 -8.80
CA GLU A 71 4.88 4.70 -8.89
C GLU A 71 4.41 3.65 -7.87
N CYS A 72 5.25 3.30 -6.90
CA CYS A 72 4.95 2.30 -5.88
C CYS A 72 4.01 2.83 -4.80
N MET A 73 4.13 4.10 -4.41
CA MET A 73 3.18 4.74 -3.50
C MET A 73 2.54 5.92 -4.21
N PHE A 74 1.22 6.03 -4.13
CA PHE A 74 0.48 7.06 -4.85
C PHE A 74 -0.79 7.42 -4.09
N TRP A 75 -1.29 8.62 -4.31
CA TRP A 75 -2.58 9.03 -3.76
C TRP A 75 -3.73 8.52 -4.62
N MET A 76 -4.78 8.06 -3.96
CA MET A 76 -6.03 7.62 -4.58
C MET A 76 -7.20 8.40 -3.98
N PRO A 77 -8.01 9.09 -4.81
CA PRO A 77 -9.19 9.82 -4.33
C PRO A 77 -10.26 8.87 -3.81
N ASP A 78 -10.91 9.24 -2.70
CA ASP A 78 -12.19 8.64 -2.32
C ASP A 78 -13.32 9.33 -3.11
N LYS A 79 -13.81 8.65 -4.14
CA LYS A 79 -14.89 9.17 -5.01
C LYS A 79 -16.22 9.33 -4.28
N GLY A 80 -16.44 8.60 -3.18
CA GLY A 80 -17.64 8.71 -2.35
C GLY A 80 -17.58 9.89 -1.39
N HIS A 81 -16.38 10.30 -0.98
CA HIS A 81 -16.19 11.37 0.00
C HIS A 81 -15.10 12.39 -0.41
N PRO A 82 -15.35 13.24 -1.43
CA PRO A 82 -14.43 14.35 -1.74
C PRO A 82 -14.35 15.36 -0.58
N PRO A 83 -13.18 15.99 -0.30
CA PRO A 83 -11.91 15.91 -1.04
C PRO A 83 -10.95 14.83 -0.49
N PHE A 84 -11.45 13.84 0.25
CA PHE A 84 -10.62 12.85 0.93
C PHE A 84 -10.01 11.84 -0.05
N GLY A 85 -8.97 11.17 0.40
CA GLY A 85 -8.28 10.12 -0.32
C GLY A 85 -7.21 9.50 0.56
N ARG A 86 -6.58 8.45 0.07
CA ARG A 86 -5.59 7.67 0.82
C ARG A 86 -4.36 7.44 -0.03
N ILE A 87 -3.25 7.19 0.64
CA ILE A 87 -2.10 6.60 -0.05
C ILE A 87 -2.40 5.13 -0.27
N VAL A 88 -1.97 4.61 -1.41
CA VAL A 88 -2.04 3.19 -1.77
C VAL A 88 -0.66 2.74 -2.16
N VAL A 89 -0.32 1.50 -1.81
CA VAL A 89 0.91 0.83 -2.24
C VAL A 89 0.57 -0.08 -3.41
N ASP A 90 1.28 0.05 -4.51
CA ASP A 90 1.27 -0.92 -5.61
C ASP A 90 2.03 -2.19 -5.17
N PRO A 91 1.34 -3.33 -4.98
CA PRO A 91 1.97 -4.55 -4.50
C PRO A 91 2.85 -5.23 -5.57
N LEU A 92 2.71 -4.88 -6.84
CA LEU A 92 3.55 -5.39 -7.93
C LEU A 92 4.92 -4.70 -7.95
N LEU A 93 4.98 -3.45 -7.49
CA LEU A 93 6.19 -2.63 -7.44
C LEU A 93 6.87 -2.67 -6.06
N CYS A 94 6.12 -2.88 -4.98
CA CYS A 94 6.68 -2.91 -3.63
C CYS A 94 7.81 -3.94 -3.51
N ILE A 95 8.96 -3.48 -2.98
CA ILE A 95 10.15 -4.32 -2.74
C ILE A 95 10.33 -4.73 -1.27
N GLY A 96 9.42 -4.30 -0.38
CA GLY A 96 9.48 -4.64 1.04
C GLY A 96 10.63 -4.00 1.82
N CYS A 97 11.10 -2.81 1.41
CA CYS A 97 12.28 -2.15 2.00
C CYS A 97 12.07 -1.55 3.40
N LYS A 98 10.82 -1.37 3.85
CA LYS A 98 10.42 -0.76 5.15
C LYS A 98 10.83 0.71 5.36
N LEU A 99 11.33 1.42 4.35
CA LEU A 99 11.70 2.83 4.51
C LEU A 99 10.49 3.73 4.79
N CYS A 100 9.35 3.44 4.15
CA CYS A 100 8.09 4.14 4.38
C CYS A 100 7.50 3.92 5.78
N THR A 101 7.97 2.89 6.50
CA THR A 101 7.53 2.54 7.85
C THR A 101 8.57 2.86 8.91
N SER A 102 9.64 3.58 8.58
CA SER A 102 10.78 3.81 9.49
C SER A 102 10.32 4.43 10.82
N LYS A 103 10.09 3.55 11.81
CA LYS A 103 9.93 3.84 13.23
C LYS A 103 11.34 3.93 13.79
N GLY A 104 11.69 5.02 14.45
CA GLY A 104 13.06 5.23 14.95
C GLY A 104 13.50 4.18 15.96
N PRO A 105 14.80 3.83 16.00
CA PRO A 105 15.37 3.19 17.18
C PRO A 105 15.22 4.14 18.38
N ASP A 106 14.95 3.56 19.54
CA ASP A 106 14.94 4.27 20.84
C ASP A 106 14.01 5.49 20.95
N GLY A 107 12.84 5.45 20.29
CA GLY A 107 11.80 6.47 20.48
C GLY A 107 12.12 7.83 19.87
N ALA A 108 13.13 7.93 19.00
CA ALA A 108 13.37 9.14 18.22
C ALA A 108 12.31 9.27 17.11
N PHE A 109 11.73 10.46 17.02
CA PHE A 109 10.73 10.86 16.03
C PHE A 109 11.29 10.64 14.62
N LEU A 110 10.80 9.62 13.91
CA LEU A 110 11.11 9.41 12.50
C LEU A 110 9.85 9.64 11.68
N GLU A 111 9.93 10.61 10.78
CA GLU A 111 9.69 10.58 9.32
C GLU A 111 8.85 9.45 8.66
N GLY A 112 8.54 8.32 9.30
CA GLY A 112 7.59 7.34 8.76
C GLY A 112 6.14 7.86 8.69
N CYS A 113 5.19 6.97 8.37
CA CYS A 113 3.78 7.33 8.45
C CYS A 113 3.40 7.76 9.89
N PRO A 114 2.99 9.01 10.14
CA PRO A 114 2.72 9.50 11.49
C PRO A 114 1.48 8.85 12.12
N TRP A 115 0.62 8.24 11.28
CA TRP A 115 -0.61 7.57 11.68
C TRP A 115 -0.41 6.08 11.94
N ASP A 116 0.82 5.57 11.81
CA ASP A 116 1.11 4.14 11.83
C ASP A 116 0.20 3.33 10.87
N ALA A 117 -0.09 3.92 9.71
CA ALA A 117 -1.08 3.37 8.78
C ALA A 117 -0.49 2.41 7.73
N ILE A 118 0.72 1.90 7.95
CA ILE A 118 1.44 1.05 7.00
C ILE A 118 1.87 -0.24 7.68
N ASP A 119 1.22 -1.33 7.28
CA ASP A 119 1.52 -2.66 7.75
C ASP A 119 2.48 -3.37 6.80
N MET A 120 3.56 -3.91 7.35
CA MET A 120 4.48 -4.77 6.60
C MET A 120 4.01 -6.22 6.71
N VAL A 121 3.27 -6.69 5.71
CA VAL A 121 2.61 -8.00 5.71
C VAL A 121 3.50 -9.04 5.01
N PRO A 122 3.68 -10.26 5.57
CA PRO A 122 4.32 -11.37 4.86
C PRO A 122 3.63 -11.66 3.52
N LEU A 123 4.42 -11.94 2.47
CA LEU A 123 3.87 -12.17 1.13
C LEU A 123 2.83 -13.31 1.12
N ALA A 124 3.06 -14.38 1.88
CA ALA A 124 2.13 -15.49 1.95
C ALA A 124 0.76 -15.07 2.52
N GLU A 125 0.75 -14.20 3.53
CA GLU A 125 -0.47 -13.65 4.13
C GLU A 125 -1.16 -12.67 3.17
N PHE A 126 -0.36 -11.84 2.48
CA PHE A 126 -0.86 -10.94 1.45
C PHE A 126 -1.54 -11.72 0.31
N GLU A 127 -0.88 -12.73 -0.25
CA GLU A 127 -1.40 -13.52 -1.37
C GLU A 127 -2.62 -14.36 -0.97
N ALA A 128 -2.68 -14.82 0.29
CA ALA A 128 -3.85 -15.50 0.84
C ALA A 128 -5.09 -14.59 0.92
N LYS A 129 -4.89 -13.29 1.18
CA LYS A 129 -5.98 -12.31 1.35
C LYS A 129 -6.39 -11.61 0.06
N TYR A 130 -5.42 -11.22 -0.77
CA TYR A 130 -5.64 -10.36 -1.94
C TYR A 130 -5.44 -11.07 -3.29
N GLY A 131 -4.96 -12.31 -3.28
CA GLY A 131 -4.66 -13.07 -4.49
C GLY A 131 -3.18 -13.10 -4.84
N THR A 132 -2.81 -14.03 -5.71
CA THR A 132 -1.40 -14.28 -6.04
C THR A 132 -0.84 -13.18 -6.94
N LEU A 133 0.31 -12.62 -6.57
CA LEU A 133 0.94 -11.61 -7.42
C LEU A 133 1.46 -12.25 -8.72
N PRO A 134 1.15 -11.69 -9.90
CA PRO A 134 1.83 -12.08 -11.13
C PRO A 134 3.32 -11.72 -11.04
N TYR A 135 4.16 -12.54 -11.67
CA TYR A 135 5.59 -12.30 -11.79
C TYR A 135 5.99 -12.13 -13.24
#